data_AF-A0A2E9W9D5-F1
#
_entry.id   AF-A0A2E9W9D5-F1
#
_cell.length_a   1.000
_cell.length_b   1.000
_cell.length_c   1.000
_cell.angle_alpha   90.00
_cell.angle_beta   90.00
_cell.angle_gamma   90.00
#
_symmetry.space_group_name_H-M   'P 1'
#
loop_
_entity.id
_entity.type
_entity.pdbx_description
1 polymer ?
#
loop_
_entity_poly.entity_id
_entity_poly.type
_entity_poly.pdbx_seq_one_letter_code
_entity_poly.pdbx_strand_id
1 'polypeptide(L)'
;MGSGQSTARAELGVVKNFLPYLWPRGEFELRARVVIALLFLVGAKVANVYMPVLYKYAVDALGGAGQKTGQAASSGTDTTSLIVVPVALIVGYGMVRILVSAFGELRDAVFAKVAQRAIRTSALGVFEHLHGLSLRFHLDRQMGGLSRAIERGVKGIEFLLSFMLFNILPTLLEIFMVSAILWALYDFWFALI
;
A
#
# COMPACT_ATOMS: atom_id res chain seq x y z
N MET A 1 1.57 -11.00 -33.40
CA MET A 1 1.63 -11.12 -31.92
C MET A 1 3.08 -11.35 -31.53
N GLY A 2 3.81 -10.36 -30.98
CA GLY A 2 5.24 -10.53 -30.69
C GLY A 2 5.98 -9.37 -30.01
N SER A 3 5.37 -8.20 -29.83
CA SER A 3 6.05 -7.01 -29.25
C SER A 3 5.96 -6.89 -27.72
N GLY A 4 5.11 -7.66 -27.04
CA GLY A 4 4.83 -7.46 -25.61
C GLY A 4 5.88 -7.97 -24.60
N GLN A 5 6.74 -8.92 -25.00
CA GLN A 5 7.74 -9.48 -24.07
C GLN A 5 9.00 -8.61 -23.95
N SER A 6 9.31 -7.81 -24.97
CA SER A 6 10.46 -6.90 -25.00
C SER A 6 10.26 -5.71 -24.06
N THR A 7 9.07 -5.12 -24.08
CA THR A 7 8.70 -3.96 -23.25
C THR A 7 8.67 -4.31 -21.76
N ALA A 8 8.05 -5.42 -21.35
CA ALA A 8 7.95 -5.80 -19.94
C ALA A 8 9.34 -6.04 -19.29
N ARG A 9 10.27 -6.67 -20.01
CA ARG A 9 11.64 -6.87 -19.51
C ARG A 9 12.44 -5.56 -19.46
N ALA A 10 12.23 -4.67 -20.42
CA ALA A 10 12.83 -3.34 -20.41
C ALA A 10 12.29 -2.49 -19.23
N GLU A 11 10.98 -2.52 -18.98
CA GLU A 11 10.31 -1.83 -17.88
C GLU A 11 10.77 -2.33 -16.51
N LEU A 12 10.91 -3.66 -16.33
CA LEU A 12 11.48 -4.25 -15.11
C LEU A 12 12.94 -3.86 -14.89
N GLY A 13 13.73 -3.76 -15.98
CA GLY A 13 15.10 -3.26 -15.93
C GLY A 13 15.19 -1.80 -15.47
N VAL A 14 14.25 -0.97 -15.92
CA VAL A 14 14.16 0.44 -15.53
C VAL A 14 13.82 0.59 -14.04
N VAL A 15 12.84 -0.17 -13.53
CA VAL A 15 12.51 -0.17 -12.09
C VAL A 15 13.71 -0.59 -11.23
N LYS A 16 14.46 -1.61 -11.67
CA LYS A 16 15.66 -2.10 -10.97
C LYS A 16 16.75 -1.03 -10.88
N ASN A 17 16.90 -0.19 -11.90
CA ASN A 17 17.87 0.89 -11.91
C ASN A 17 17.52 2.03 -10.94
N PHE A 18 16.24 2.16 -10.55
CA PHE A 18 15.79 3.19 -9.61
C PHE A 18 15.66 2.70 -8.15
N LEU A 19 15.66 1.38 -7.93
CA LEU A 19 15.66 0.76 -6.60
C LEU A 19 16.78 1.26 -5.66
N PRO A 20 18.01 1.59 -6.13
CA PRO A 20 19.07 2.15 -5.28
C PRO A 20 18.73 3.51 -4.68
N TYR A 21 17.83 4.29 -5.29
CA TYR A 21 17.40 5.59 -4.76
C TYR A 21 16.41 5.44 -3.59
N LEU A 22 15.62 4.36 -3.59
CA LEU A 22 14.76 3.97 -2.48
C LEU A 22 15.55 3.27 -1.35
N TRP A 23 16.61 2.55 -1.71
CA TRP A 23 17.46 1.79 -0.79
C TRP A 23 18.94 2.23 -0.88
N PRO A 24 19.28 3.44 -0.39
CA PRO A 24 20.63 3.96 -0.47
C PRO A 24 21.63 3.04 0.26
N ARG A 25 22.78 2.80 -0.37
CA ARG A 25 23.89 2.04 0.22
C ARG A 25 24.69 2.94 1.17
N GLY A 26 24.46 2.77 2.47
CA GLY A 26 25.19 3.49 3.53
C GLY A 26 24.32 4.02 4.66
N GLU A 27 22.99 4.07 4.48
CA GLU A 27 22.10 4.75 5.44
C GLU A 27 21.07 3.82 6.08
N PHE A 28 21.46 3.27 7.23
CA PHE A 28 20.63 2.34 7.99
C PHE A 28 19.30 2.97 8.45
N GLU A 29 19.26 4.26 8.78
CA GLU A 29 18.04 4.94 9.21
C GLU A 29 16.95 4.94 8.12
N LEU A 30 17.32 5.22 6.86
CA LEU A 30 16.33 5.19 5.76
C LEU A 30 15.82 3.79 5.48
N ARG A 31 16.73 2.80 5.49
CA ARG A 31 16.34 1.40 5.29
C ARG A 31 15.37 0.96 6.37
N ALA A 32 15.64 1.30 7.62
CA ALA A 32 14.74 1.02 8.73
C ALA A 32 13.38 1.70 8.53
N ARG A 33 13.33 2.98 8.13
CA ARG A 33 12.07 3.69 7.84
C ARG A 33 11.28 3.06 6.69
N VAL A 34 11.94 2.63 5.62
CA VAL A 34 11.32 1.92 4.48
C VAL A 34 10.75 0.59 4.95
N VAL A 35 11.50 -0.19 5.74
CA VAL A 35 11.04 -1.46 6.30
C VAL A 35 9.84 -1.25 7.22
N ILE A 36 9.88 -0.25 8.10
CA ILE A 36 8.76 0.09 9.00
C ILE A 36 7.52 0.50 8.20
N ALA A 37 7.67 1.32 7.15
CA ALA A 37 6.57 1.71 6.27
C ALA A 37 5.98 0.48 5.55
N LEU A 38 6.82 -0.44 5.08
CA LEU A 38 6.38 -1.71 4.49
C LEU A 38 5.68 -2.62 5.49
N LEU A 39 6.11 -2.66 6.75
CA LEU A 39 5.43 -3.42 7.79
C LEU A 39 4.05 -2.84 8.09
N PHE A 40 3.91 -1.52 8.23
CA PHE A 40 2.60 -0.87 8.39
C PHE A 40 1.70 -1.08 7.18
N LEU A 41 2.25 -1.01 5.97
CA LEU A 41 1.54 -1.32 4.74
C LEU A 41 0.96 -2.74 4.77
N VAL A 42 1.81 -3.73 5.05
CA VAL A 42 1.39 -5.14 5.09
C VAL A 42 0.35 -5.34 6.19
N GLY A 43 0.55 -4.77 7.38
CA GLY A 43 -0.41 -4.81 8.47
C GLY A 43 -1.77 -4.21 8.09
N ALA A 44 -1.78 -3.05 7.44
CA ALA A 44 -2.99 -2.41 6.95
C ALA A 44 -3.73 -3.28 5.92
N LYS A 45 -3.00 -3.89 4.99
CA LYS A 45 -3.59 -4.77 3.97
C LYS A 45 -4.13 -6.07 4.55
N VAL A 46 -3.42 -6.70 5.48
CA VAL A 46 -3.91 -7.88 6.19
C VAL A 46 -5.19 -7.53 6.96
N ALA A 47 -5.22 -6.41 7.69
CA ALA A 47 -6.42 -5.97 8.38
C ALA A 47 -7.59 -5.72 7.42
N ASN A 48 -7.34 -5.09 6.27
CA ASN A 48 -8.36 -4.81 5.25
C ASN A 48 -8.95 -6.10 4.67
N VAL A 49 -8.09 -7.07 4.35
CA VAL A 49 -8.49 -8.35 3.76
C VAL A 49 -9.16 -9.27 4.79
N TYR A 50 -8.85 -9.12 6.08
CA TYR A 50 -9.50 -9.89 7.15
C TYR A 50 -10.83 -9.29 7.61
N MET A 51 -11.11 -8.03 7.26
CA MET A 51 -12.33 -7.30 7.64
C MET A 51 -13.63 -7.99 7.19
N PRO A 52 -13.76 -8.53 5.96
CA PRO A 52 -14.95 -9.28 5.54
C PRO A 52 -15.14 -10.59 6.32
N VAL A 53 -14.06 -11.23 6.76
CA VAL A 53 -14.12 -12.46 7.57
C VAL A 53 -14.64 -12.14 8.97
N LEU A 54 -14.18 -11.06 9.60
CA LEU A 54 -14.77 -10.55 10.85
C LEU A 54 -16.26 -10.25 10.67
N TYR A 55 -16.62 -9.61 9.56
CA TYR A 55 -18.01 -9.28 9.25
C TYR A 55 -18.87 -10.53 9.04
N LYS A 56 -18.33 -11.60 8.44
CA LYS A 56 -19.00 -12.89 8.34
C LYS A 56 -19.31 -13.46 9.73
N TYR A 57 -18.30 -13.57 10.61
CA TYR A 57 -18.52 -14.07 11.97
C TYR A 57 -19.51 -13.22 12.77
N ALA A 58 -19.48 -11.91 12.54
CA ALA A 58 -20.43 -10.97 13.10
C ALA A 58 -21.88 -11.29 12.70
N VAL A 59 -22.12 -11.45 11.39
CA VAL A 59 -23.43 -11.80 10.85
C VAL A 59 -23.86 -13.21 11.24
N ASP A 60 -22.96 -14.18 11.25
CA ASP A 60 -23.24 -15.57 11.64
C ASP A 60 -23.64 -15.67 13.13
N ALA A 61 -23.02 -14.87 14.01
CA ALA A 61 -23.39 -14.80 15.42
C ALA A 61 -24.83 -14.25 15.60
N LEU A 62 -25.22 -13.26 14.79
CA LEU A 62 -26.58 -12.71 14.77
C LEU A 62 -27.59 -13.66 14.13
N GLY A 63 -27.22 -14.31 13.02
CA GLY A 63 -28.04 -15.28 12.31
C GLY A 63 -28.29 -16.55 13.14
N GLY A 64 -27.26 -17.06 13.83
CA GLY A 64 -27.37 -18.19 14.76
C GLY A 64 -28.16 -17.85 16.03
N ALA A 65 -28.10 -16.61 16.53
CA ALA A 65 -28.98 -16.12 17.59
C ALA A 65 -30.44 -16.06 17.11
N GLY A 66 -30.67 -15.60 15.87
CA GLY A 66 -31.98 -15.58 15.18
C GLY A 66 -32.57 -16.96 14.92
N GLN A 67 -31.75 -17.94 14.55
CA GLN A 67 -32.18 -19.32 14.30
C GLN A 67 -32.52 -20.06 15.60
N LYS A 68 -31.76 -19.79 16.67
CA LYS A 68 -32.11 -20.24 18.03
C LYS A 68 -33.40 -19.57 18.55
N THR A 69 -33.78 -18.38 18.06
CA THR A 69 -35.04 -17.73 18.44
C THR A 69 -36.28 -18.44 17.89
N GLY A 70 -36.16 -19.18 16.77
CA GLY A 70 -37.25 -20.02 16.26
C GLY A 70 -37.54 -21.27 17.11
N GLN A 71 -36.59 -21.66 17.98
CA GLN A 71 -36.70 -22.86 18.83
C GLN A 71 -36.64 -22.55 20.34
N ALA A 72 -36.26 -21.32 20.72
CA ALA A 72 -36.16 -20.83 22.10
C ALA A 72 -37.30 -19.86 22.50
N ALA A 73 -38.41 -19.87 21.77
CA ALA A 73 -39.66 -19.23 22.23
C ALA A 73 -40.26 -19.92 23.50
N SER A 74 -39.59 -20.91 24.07
CA SER A 74 -40.03 -21.66 25.26
C SER A 74 -39.14 -21.53 26.50
N SER A 75 -38.07 -20.71 26.49
CA SER A 75 -37.24 -20.54 27.69
C SER A 75 -36.62 -19.15 27.77
N GLY A 76 -37.18 -18.30 28.65
CA GLY A 76 -36.87 -16.87 28.81
C GLY A 76 -35.43 -16.57 29.23
N THR A 77 -34.51 -16.57 28.27
CA THR A 77 -33.10 -16.19 28.48
C THR A 77 -32.74 -15.02 27.55
N ASP A 78 -32.55 -13.86 28.19
CA ASP A 78 -31.63 -12.76 27.86
C ASP A 78 -31.86 -11.86 26.64
N THR A 79 -32.86 -10.97 26.75
CA THR A 79 -33.05 -9.77 25.90
C THR A 79 -31.78 -8.89 25.78
N THR A 80 -30.87 -8.94 26.76
CA THR A 80 -29.60 -8.20 26.76
C THR A 80 -28.63 -8.72 25.69
N SER A 81 -28.63 -10.02 25.38
CA SER A 81 -27.74 -10.60 24.37
C SER A 81 -28.14 -10.18 22.95
N LEU A 82 -29.44 -9.99 22.71
CA LEU A 82 -30.03 -9.60 21.42
C LEU A 82 -29.60 -8.20 20.92
N ILE A 83 -29.29 -7.27 21.82
CA ILE A 83 -28.88 -5.90 21.47
C ILE A 83 -27.37 -5.70 21.56
N VAL A 84 -26.71 -6.35 22.54
CA VAL A 84 -25.27 -6.19 22.77
C VAL A 84 -24.45 -6.72 21.59
N VAL A 85 -24.84 -7.85 20.99
CA VAL A 85 -24.10 -8.43 19.86
C VAL A 85 -24.12 -7.52 18.62
N PRO A 86 -25.27 -7.03 18.09
CA PRO A 86 -25.26 -6.14 16.93
C PRO A 86 -24.52 -4.82 17.19
N VAL A 87 -24.69 -4.23 18.38
CA VAL A 87 -24.02 -2.97 18.74
C VAL A 87 -22.50 -3.16 18.82
N ALA A 88 -22.02 -4.24 19.45
CA ALA A 88 -20.59 -4.55 19.52
C ALA A 88 -19.98 -4.76 18.12
N LEU A 89 -20.74 -5.33 17.18
CA LEU A 89 -20.29 -5.56 15.81
C LEU A 89 -20.22 -4.28 14.97
N ILE A 90 -21.19 -3.37 15.10
CA ILE A 90 -21.15 -2.05 14.47
C ILE A 90 -19.95 -1.25 14.97
N VAL A 91 -19.73 -1.25 16.30
CA VAL A 91 -18.59 -0.57 16.92
C VAL A 91 -17.27 -1.21 16.48
N GLY A 92 -17.19 -2.54 16.47
CA GLY A 92 -16.00 -3.29 16.03
C GLY A 92 -15.65 -3.00 14.56
N TYR A 93 -16.63 -3.04 13.66
CA TYR A 93 -16.46 -2.67 12.26
C TYR A 93 -15.97 -1.22 12.10
N GLY A 94 -16.60 -0.28 12.81
CA GLY A 94 -16.20 1.12 12.82
C GLY A 94 -14.76 1.31 13.27
N MET A 95 -14.35 0.60 14.34
CA MET A 95 -12.99 0.67 14.86
C MET A 95 -11.96 0.07 13.90
N VAL A 96 -12.25 -1.06 13.26
CA VAL A 96 -11.38 -1.64 12.23
C VAL A 96 -11.24 -0.69 11.04
N ARG A 97 -12.32 -0.02 10.63
CA ARG A 97 -12.28 0.97 9.53
C ARG A 97 -11.36 2.15 9.85
N ILE A 98 -11.45 2.65 11.08
CA ILE A 98 -10.57 3.72 11.56
C ILE A 98 -9.12 3.23 11.60
N LEU A 99 -8.87 2.00 12.09
CA LEU A 99 -7.53 1.41 12.12
C LEU A 99 -6.90 1.25 10.74
N VAL A 100 -7.66 0.78 9.75
CA VAL A 100 -7.19 0.66 8.37
C VAL A 100 -6.78 2.03 7.83
N SER A 101 -7.63 3.05 8.03
CA SER A 101 -7.30 4.43 7.61
C SER A 101 -6.08 4.97 8.35
N ALA A 102 -6.01 4.78 9.67
CA ALA A 102 -4.92 5.28 10.51
C ALA A 102 -3.57 4.66 10.14
N PHE A 103 -3.54 3.35 9.84
CA PHE A 103 -2.31 2.70 9.35
C PHE A 103 -1.88 3.19 7.97
N GLY A 104 -2.85 3.52 7.10
CA GLY A 104 -2.58 4.17 5.82
C GLY A 104 -1.86 5.51 6.01
N GLU A 105 -2.47 6.41 6.81
CA GLU A 105 -1.91 7.74 7.11
C GLU A 105 -0.55 7.65 7.82
N LEU A 106 -0.39 6.73 8.77
CA LEU A 106 0.86 6.56 9.49
C LEU A 106 2.00 6.12 8.57
N ARG A 107 1.73 5.17 7.67
CA ARG A 107 2.67 4.74 6.64
C ARG A 107 3.06 5.90 5.73
N ASP A 108 2.09 6.69 5.26
CA ASP A 108 2.36 7.83 4.38
C ASP A 108 3.20 8.90 5.10
N ALA A 109 2.89 9.18 6.37
CA ALA A 109 3.67 10.08 7.22
C ALA A 109 5.11 9.59 7.46
N VAL A 110 5.29 8.29 7.72
CA VAL A 110 6.62 7.67 7.88
C VAL A 110 7.43 7.77 6.58
N PHE A 111 6.78 7.56 5.43
CA PHE A 111 7.44 7.57 4.14
C PHE A 111 7.73 8.97 3.59
N ALA A 112 6.95 9.98 3.96
CA ALA A 112 7.18 11.35 3.51
C ALA A 112 8.64 11.79 3.74
N LYS A 113 9.25 11.43 4.88
CA LYS A 113 10.66 11.72 5.16
C LYS A 113 11.63 11.01 4.21
N VAL A 114 11.32 9.77 3.81
CA VAL A 114 12.12 8.99 2.86
C VAL A 114 12.03 9.62 1.46
N ALA A 115 10.80 9.92 1.01
CA ALA A 115 10.55 10.54 -0.28
C ALA A 115 11.26 11.89 -0.42
N GLN A 116 11.05 12.81 0.54
CA GLN A 116 11.67 14.14 0.52
C GLN A 116 13.20 14.08 0.52
N ARG A 117 13.78 13.09 1.21
CA ARG A 117 15.23 12.90 1.21
C ARG A 117 15.76 12.37 -0.12
N ALA A 118 15.04 11.47 -0.77
CA ALA A 118 15.38 10.98 -2.10
C ALA A 118 15.36 12.13 -3.12
N ILE A 119 14.35 13.01 -3.06
CA ILE A 119 14.28 14.24 -3.87
C ILE A 119 15.52 15.09 -3.63
N ARG A 120 15.79 15.43 -2.36
CA ARG A 120 16.90 16.33 -1.99
C ARG A 120 18.24 15.81 -2.48
N THR A 121 18.51 14.52 -2.27
CA THR A 121 19.80 13.90 -2.65
C THR A 121 19.96 13.83 -4.16
N SER A 122 18.89 13.48 -4.89
CA SER A 122 18.91 13.42 -6.34
C SER A 122 19.06 14.82 -6.96
N ALA A 123 18.35 15.82 -6.43
CA ALA A 123 18.47 17.20 -6.87
C ALA A 123 19.88 17.76 -6.63
N LEU A 124 20.49 17.49 -5.47
CA LEU A 124 21.86 17.88 -5.16
C LEU A 124 22.87 17.23 -6.09
N GLY A 125 22.79 15.91 -6.31
CA GLY A 125 23.72 15.21 -7.20
C GLY A 125 23.66 15.73 -8.64
N VAL A 126 22.46 16.07 -9.13
CA VAL A 126 22.33 16.68 -10.46
C VAL A 126 22.86 18.13 -10.45
N PHE A 127 22.60 18.90 -9.41
CA PHE A 127 23.11 20.27 -9.29
C PHE A 127 24.64 20.33 -9.27
N GLU A 128 25.28 19.44 -8.51
CA GLU A 128 26.74 19.27 -8.45
C GLU A 128 27.30 18.86 -9.81
N HIS A 129 26.66 17.87 -10.46
CA HIS A 129 27.06 17.44 -11.80
C HIS A 129 27.02 18.62 -12.77
N LEU A 130 25.91 19.38 -12.80
CA LEU A 130 25.74 20.56 -13.64
C LEU A 130 26.83 21.60 -13.42
N HIS A 131 27.14 21.94 -12.17
CA HIS A 131 28.21 22.89 -11.84
C HIS A 131 29.60 22.42 -12.33
N GLY A 132 29.82 21.12 -12.47
CA GLY A 132 31.05 20.55 -13.00
C GLY A 132 31.18 20.57 -14.53
N LEU A 133 30.15 20.98 -15.28
CA LEU A 133 30.23 21.03 -16.74
C LEU A 133 30.94 22.28 -17.27
N SER A 134 31.52 22.13 -18.47
CA SER A 134 32.23 23.21 -19.17
C SER A 134 31.38 24.48 -19.33
N LEU A 135 32.04 25.64 -19.39
CA LEU A 135 31.38 26.92 -19.65
C LEU A 135 30.64 26.93 -20.99
N ARG A 136 31.17 26.23 -22.00
CA ARG A 136 30.50 26.05 -23.31
C ARG A 136 29.12 25.40 -23.17
N PHE A 137 28.99 24.39 -22.32
CA PHE A 137 27.69 23.76 -22.05
C PHE A 137 26.69 24.74 -21.44
N HIS A 138 27.15 25.60 -20.53
CA HIS A 138 26.31 26.60 -19.86
C HIS A 138 25.89 27.74 -20.79
N LEU A 139 26.72 28.10 -21.77
CA LEU A 139 26.43 29.15 -22.76
C LEU A 139 25.50 28.68 -23.89
N ASP A 140 25.53 27.39 -24.23
CA ASP A 140 24.80 26.81 -25.38
C ASP A 140 23.38 26.31 -25.00
N ARG A 141 23.03 26.32 -23.70
CA ARG A 141 21.75 25.78 -23.18
C ARG A 141 21.00 26.76 -22.31
N GLN A 142 19.68 26.79 -22.47
CA GLN A 142 18.79 27.55 -21.59
C GLN A 142 18.74 26.91 -20.20
N MET A 143 19.46 27.50 -19.24
CA MET A 143 19.54 27.02 -17.84
C MET A 143 18.17 26.80 -17.18
N GLY A 144 17.17 27.64 -17.51
CA GLY A 144 15.80 27.48 -17.01
C GLY A 144 15.10 26.22 -17.56
N GLY A 145 15.30 25.89 -18.84
CA GLY A 145 14.74 24.68 -19.45
C GLY A 145 15.40 23.40 -18.94
N LEU A 146 16.72 23.44 -18.72
CA LEU A 146 17.50 22.32 -18.17
C LEU A 146 17.12 22.02 -16.72
N SER A 147 17.07 23.05 -15.87
CA SER A 147 16.63 22.92 -14.47
C SER A 147 15.22 22.32 -14.39
N ARG A 148 14.29 22.81 -15.21
CA ARG A 148 12.91 22.32 -15.25
C ARG A 148 12.78 20.89 -15.81
N ALA A 149 13.66 20.49 -16.74
CA ALA A 149 13.71 19.11 -17.22
C ALA A 149 14.18 18.14 -16.11
N ILE A 150 15.20 18.54 -15.36
CA ILE A 150 15.72 17.78 -14.23
C ILE A 150 14.69 17.66 -13.12
N GLU A 151 14.07 18.77 -12.72
CA GLU A 151 13.08 18.79 -11.65
C GLU A 151 11.88 17.88 -11.99
N ARG A 152 11.41 17.93 -13.25
CA ARG A 152 10.36 17.01 -13.74
C ARG A 152 10.82 15.56 -13.77
N GLY A 153 12.06 15.30 -14.18
CA GLY A 153 12.63 13.95 -14.23
C GLY A 153 12.75 13.33 -12.83
N VAL A 154 13.30 14.07 -11.87
CA VAL A 154 13.44 13.63 -10.47
C VAL A 154 12.07 13.40 -9.82
N LYS A 155 11.12 14.33 -9.99
CA LYS A 155 9.73 14.17 -9.51
C LYS A 155 9.04 12.97 -10.16
N GLY A 156 9.29 12.72 -11.45
CA GLY A 156 8.76 11.57 -12.16
C GLY A 156 9.29 10.24 -11.61
N ILE A 157 10.59 10.16 -11.32
CA ILE A 157 11.21 8.96 -10.71
C ILE A 157 10.63 8.73 -9.31
N GLU A 158 10.53 9.76 -8.48
CA GLU A 158 9.93 9.68 -7.15
C GLU A 158 8.47 9.19 -7.23
N PHE A 159 7.68 9.77 -8.13
CA PHE A 159 6.30 9.38 -8.35
C PHE A 159 6.19 7.90 -8.73
N LEU A 160 6.99 7.45 -9.70
CA LEU A 160 6.98 6.04 -10.13
C LEU A 160 7.39 5.11 -9.01
N LEU A 161 8.47 5.41 -8.29
CA LEU A 161 8.95 4.58 -7.18
C LEU A 161 7.91 4.49 -6.06
N SER A 162 7.34 5.63 -5.68
CA SER A 162 6.30 5.69 -4.66
C SER A 162 5.08 4.93 -5.13
N PHE A 163 4.58 5.19 -6.34
CA PHE A 163 3.42 4.51 -6.92
C PHE A 163 3.60 2.99 -6.99
N MET A 164 4.78 2.51 -7.40
CA MET A 164 5.10 1.07 -7.42
C MET A 164 5.06 0.46 -6.02
N LEU A 165 5.72 1.09 -5.05
CA LEU A 165 5.78 0.60 -3.67
C LEU A 165 4.42 0.64 -2.98
N PHE A 166 3.58 1.60 -3.36
CA PHE A 166 2.43 2.03 -2.59
C PHE A 166 1.06 1.80 -3.19
N ASN A 167 1.00 1.56 -4.48
CA ASN A 167 -0.21 1.19 -5.16
C ASN A 167 -0.04 -0.19 -5.80
N ILE A 168 1.01 -0.41 -6.59
CA ILE A 168 1.16 -1.70 -7.31
C ILE A 168 1.43 -2.85 -6.35
N LEU A 169 2.51 -2.78 -5.57
CA LEU A 169 2.90 -3.87 -4.65
C LEU A 169 1.79 -4.22 -3.64
N PRO A 170 1.12 -3.25 -2.99
CA PRO A 170 0.07 -3.55 -2.02
C PRO A 170 -1.18 -4.10 -2.68
N THR A 171 -1.50 -3.67 -3.92
CA THR A 171 -2.64 -4.21 -4.67
C THR A 171 -2.39 -5.65 -5.09
N LEU A 172 -1.17 -5.99 -5.54
CA LEU A 172 -0.80 -7.37 -5.85
C LEU A 172 -0.90 -8.27 -4.62
N LEU A 173 -0.41 -7.79 -3.47
CA LEU A 173 -0.53 -8.50 -2.20
C LEU A 173 -2.00 -8.69 -1.77
N GLU A 174 -2.83 -7.65 -1.93
CA GLU A 174 -4.26 -7.72 -1.64
C GLU A 174 -4.98 -8.73 -2.53
N ILE A 175 -4.74 -8.71 -3.85
CA ILE A 175 -5.28 -9.71 -4.78
C ILE A 175 -4.88 -11.11 -4.34
N PHE A 176 -3.59 -11.35 -4.06
CA PHE A 176 -3.11 -12.65 -3.63
C PHE A 176 -3.78 -13.13 -2.33
N MET A 177 -3.88 -12.26 -1.33
CA MET A 177 -4.52 -12.60 -0.05
C MET A 177 -6.02 -12.87 -0.22
N VAL A 178 -6.73 -12.04 -0.98
CA VAL A 178 -8.17 -12.24 -1.25
C VAL A 178 -8.40 -13.56 -1.99
N SER A 179 -7.63 -13.84 -3.05
CA SER A 179 -7.72 -15.11 -3.77
C SER A 179 -7.43 -16.31 -2.86
N ALA A 180 -6.43 -16.22 -1.98
CA ALA A 180 -6.12 -17.28 -1.01
C ALA A 180 -7.25 -17.51 0.00
N ILE A 181 -7.87 -16.44 0.52
CA ILE A 181 -9.03 -16.52 1.43
C ILE A 181 -10.23 -17.13 0.71
N LEU A 182 -10.52 -16.68 -0.51
CA LEU A 182 -11.63 -17.23 -1.30
C LEU A 182 -11.42 -18.72 -1.57
N TRP A 183 -10.22 -19.14 -1.92
CA TRP A 183 -9.90 -20.56 -2.09
C TRP A 183 -10.06 -21.35 -0.78
N ALA A 184 -9.68 -20.79 0.37
CA ALA A 184 -9.82 -21.48 1.65
C ALA A 184 -11.27 -21.58 2.14
N LEU A 185 -12.12 -20.60 1.83
CA LEU A 185 -13.51 -20.49 2.32
C LEU A 185 -14.58 -20.96 1.33
N TYR A 186 -14.28 -20.99 0.03
CA TYR A 186 -15.22 -21.32 -1.05
C TYR A 186 -14.59 -22.29 -2.06
N ASP A 187 -15.43 -23.03 -2.78
CA ASP A 187 -15.00 -23.91 -3.87
C ASP A 187 -14.18 -23.15 -4.94
N PHE A 188 -13.22 -23.84 -5.57
CA PHE A 188 -12.21 -23.32 -6.52
C PHE A 188 -12.75 -22.32 -7.57
N TRP A 189 -14.02 -22.46 -7.96
CA TRP A 189 -14.68 -21.58 -8.93
C TRP A 189 -14.75 -20.10 -8.52
N PHE A 190 -14.76 -19.77 -7.22
CA PHE A 190 -14.80 -18.38 -6.75
C PHE A 190 -13.44 -17.67 -6.75
N ALA A 191 -12.32 -18.41 -6.77
CA ALA A 191 -10.98 -17.82 -6.78
C ALA A 191 -10.45 -17.53 -8.21
N LEU A 192 -11.08 -18.11 -9.24
CA LEU A 192 -10.69 -18.01 -10.64
C LEU A 192 -11.33 -16.82 -11.39
N ILE A 193 -12.51 -16.38 -10.95
CA ILE A 193 -13.31 -15.26 -11.51
C ILE A 193 -12.94 -13.96 -10.81
#